data_AF-A0A369SGT2-F1
#
_entry.id   AF-A0A369SGT2-F1
#
_cell.length_a   1.000
_cell.length_b   1.000
_cell.length_c   1.000
_cell.angle_alpha   90.00
_cell.angle_beta   90.00
_cell.angle_gamma   90.00
#
_symmetry.space_group_name_H-M   'P 1'
#
loop_
_entity.id
_entity.type
_entity.pdbx_description
1 polymer ?
#
loop_
_entity_poly.entity_id
_entity_poly.type
_entity_poly.pdbx_seq_one_letter_code
_entity_poly.pdbx_strand_id
1 'polypeptide(L)'
;MDKKQRKLQRRSAHTIASLPSSLHDNVVDQSHRADAPMAPKEAKFPRKKEPVVVKFQDPRIKKPKVASMDKPVSKILVTRRDQLKMQQEAKAELKEMSKDVLKFGISGFDYKQRKKVEQETVERLGGQKHKDNKMPYPLYMKVQKIRKDRERTKRQLDLATGNMDAKAKKRSDKDKKKSNSHHSIGHWVDRSKGSNPSVGKYKNGIYFVKS
;
A
#
# COMPACT_ATOMS: atom_id res chain seq x y z
N MET A 1 36.88 -42.20 38.11
CA MET A 1 35.47 -42.04 38.54
C MET A 1 34.91 -40.80 37.86
N ASP A 2 34.04 -41.01 36.88
CA ASP A 2 33.66 -40.07 35.82
C ASP A 2 32.67 -38.96 36.23
N LYS A 3 32.85 -37.76 35.63
CA LYS A 3 32.04 -36.54 35.82
C LYS A 3 30.60 -36.61 35.24
N LYS A 4 30.07 -37.80 34.96
CA LYS A 4 28.79 -37.98 34.22
C LYS A 4 27.55 -38.29 35.07
N GLN A 5 27.62 -38.30 36.40
CA GLN A 5 26.45 -38.62 37.25
C GLN A 5 25.80 -37.44 37.99
N ARG A 6 26.25 -36.20 37.77
CA ARG A 6 25.72 -35.04 38.50
C ARG A 6 24.63 -34.29 37.73
N LYS A 7 23.58 -34.99 37.26
CA LYS A 7 22.43 -34.32 36.63
C LYS A 7 21.10 -35.07 36.72
N LEU A 8 20.85 -35.79 37.83
CA LEU A 8 19.58 -36.48 38.01
C LEU A 8 19.06 -36.44 39.45
N GLN A 9 19.20 -35.32 40.16
CA GLN A 9 18.52 -35.10 41.45
C GLN A 9 18.22 -33.61 41.69
N ARG A 10 17.34 -33.00 40.90
CA ARG A 10 16.68 -31.72 41.23
C ARG A 10 15.29 -31.65 40.61
N ARG A 11 14.41 -32.60 40.96
CA ARG A 11 12.96 -32.51 40.72
C ARG A 11 12.22 -33.19 41.86
N SER A 12 12.04 -32.50 42.97
CA SER A 12 10.92 -32.72 43.89
C SER A 12 10.88 -31.64 44.97
N ALA A 13 9.65 -31.27 45.32
CA ALA A 13 9.23 -30.48 46.47
C ALA A 13 9.55 -28.97 46.42
N HIS A 14 8.51 -28.15 46.20
CA HIS A 14 8.01 -27.24 47.23
C HIS A 14 6.53 -26.92 46.97
N THR A 15 5.71 -27.49 47.84
CA THR A 15 4.35 -27.09 48.19
C THR A 15 4.42 -25.79 49.02
N ILE A 16 3.38 -24.93 48.97
CA ILE A 16 2.72 -24.23 50.12
C ILE A 16 2.05 -22.88 49.70
N ALA A 17 0.82 -22.72 50.21
CA ALA A 17 0.01 -21.50 50.48
C ALA A 17 -0.63 -20.76 49.28
N SER A 18 -1.96 -20.65 49.18
CA SER A 18 -2.97 -20.07 50.10
C SER A 18 -2.88 -18.53 50.20
N LEU A 19 -3.97 -17.87 49.77
CA LEU A 19 -4.24 -16.43 49.62
C LEU A 19 -4.11 -15.61 50.93
N PRO A 20 -4.05 -14.25 50.88
CA PRO A 20 -5.30 -13.47 51.01
C PRO A 20 -5.37 -12.14 50.21
N SER A 21 -6.61 -11.63 50.19
CA SER A 21 -7.14 -10.34 49.75
C SER A 21 -6.60 -9.08 50.47
N SER A 22 -6.47 -7.96 49.75
CA SER A 22 -6.69 -6.57 50.22
C SER A 22 -6.68 -5.66 48.97
N LEU A 23 -7.73 -4.94 48.56
CA LEU A 23 -8.43 -3.82 49.21
C LEU A 23 -7.45 -2.76 49.74
N HIS A 24 -7.05 -1.86 48.83
CA HIS A 24 -6.64 -0.51 49.19
C HIS A 24 -7.49 0.47 48.38
N ASP A 25 -8.51 0.96 49.09
CA ASP A 25 -9.10 2.27 48.86
C ASP A 25 -8.00 3.33 48.90
N ASN A 26 -7.94 4.16 47.87
CA ASN A 26 -7.38 5.50 47.98
C ASN A 26 -8.43 6.47 47.44
N VAL A 27 -9.36 6.78 48.34
CA VAL A 27 -10.10 8.04 48.33
C VAL A 27 -9.08 9.12 48.71
N VAL A 28 -8.66 9.93 47.75
CA VAL A 28 -8.12 11.26 48.02
C VAL A 28 -9.03 12.25 47.34
N ASP A 29 -9.90 12.79 48.18
CA ASP A 29 -10.68 14.00 48.01
C ASP A 29 -9.75 15.19 47.81
N GLN A 30 -9.82 15.85 46.65
CA GLN A 30 -9.39 17.24 46.49
C GLN A 30 -10.40 17.98 45.60
N SER A 31 -11.41 18.48 46.29
CA SER A 31 -12.25 19.59 45.88
C SER A 31 -11.40 20.86 45.66
N HIS A 32 -11.07 21.16 44.41
CA HIS A 32 -10.70 22.51 43.99
C HIS A 32 -11.52 22.96 42.78
N ARG A 33 -12.53 23.78 43.13
CA ARG A 33 -12.95 25.02 42.47
C ARG A 33 -12.86 25.10 40.94
N ALA A 34 -14.06 25.26 40.37
CA ALA A 34 -14.42 26.25 39.35
C ALA A 34 -13.25 26.96 38.64
N ASP A 35 -13.15 26.73 37.33
CA ASP A 35 -13.48 27.75 36.34
C ASP A 35 -13.52 27.10 34.95
N ALA A 36 -14.74 26.94 34.43
CA ALA A 36 -14.94 26.62 33.03
C ALA A 36 -14.53 27.85 32.19
N PRO A 37 -13.66 27.73 31.17
CA PRO A 37 -13.51 28.81 30.21
C PRO A 37 -14.81 28.90 29.41
N MET A 38 -15.60 29.93 29.70
CA MET A 38 -16.78 30.30 28.93
C MET A 38 -16.42 30.40 27.45
N ALA A 39 -16.99 29.51 26.64
CA ALA A 39 -17.01 29.67 25.20
C ALA A 39 -17.66 31.04 24.87
N PRO A 40 -17.06 31.87 24.00
CA PRO A 40 -17.68 33.11 23.59
C PRO A 40 -18.98 32.77 22.86
N LYS A 41 -20.12 33.21 23.41
CA LYS A 41 -21.40 33.18 22.72
C LYS A 41 -21.29 34.12 21.52
N GLU A 42 -21.04 33.57 20.34
CA GLU A 42 -21.09 34.31 19.08
C GLU A 42 -22.49 34.92 18.92
N ALA A 43 -22.56 36.25 19.02
CA ALA A 43 -23.75 37.00 18.67
C ALA A 43 -24.00 36.81 17.16
N LYS A 44 -25.04 36.06 16.82
CA LYS A 44 -25.51 35.90 15.43
C LYS A 44 -26.14 37.22 14.98
N PHE A 45 -25.34 38.12 14.42
CA PHE A 45 -25.85 39.29 13.71
C PHE A 45 -26.73 38.83 12.52
N PRO A 46 -27.91 39.43 12.30
CA PRO A 46 -28.72 39.13 11.12
C PRO A 46 -27.93 39.50 9.87
N ARG A 47 -27.65 38.51 9.01
CA ARG A 47 -26.97 38.73 7.73
C ARG A 47 -27.83 39.66 6.88
N LYS A 48 -27.26 40.78 6.43
CA LYS A 48 -27.91 41.70 5.50
C LYS A 48 -28.25 40.91 4.23
N LYS A 49 -29.52 40.92 3.82
CA LYS A 49 -29.96 40.28 2.57
C LYS A 49 -29.38 41.08 1.40
N GLU A 50 -28.73 40.39 0.47
CA GLU A 50 -28.23 41.01 -0.75
C GLU A 50 -29.40 41.53 -1.61
N PRO A 51 -29.23 42.66 -2.32
CA PRO A 51 -30.28 43.24 -3.13
C PRO A 51 -30.66 42.31 -4.29
N VAL A 52 -31.95 42.01 -4.41
CA VAL A 52 -32.50 41.22 -5.53
C VAL A 52 -32.58 42.12 -6.76
N VAL A 53 -31.69 41.89 -7.73
CA VAL A 53 -31.70 42.60 -9.00
C VAL A 53 -32.87 42.08 -9.85
N VAL A 54 -33.99 42.82 -9.83
CA VAL A 54 -35.13 42.57 -10.73
C VAL A 54 -34.77 43.08 -12.11
N LYS A 55 -34.47 42.16 -13.03
CA LYS A 55 -34.26 42.49 -14.45
C LYS A 55 -35.62 42.66 -15.12
N PHE A 56 -35.95 43.89 -15.49
CA PHE A 56 -37.14 44.18 -16.30
C PHE A 56 -36.94 43.57 -17.68
N GLN A 57 -37.79 42.59 -18.03
CA GLN A 57 -37.83 42.02 -19.38
C GLN A 57 -38.91 42.74 -20.18
N ASP A 58 -38.47 43.42 -21.23
CA ASP A 58 -39.34 44.17 -22.13
C ASP A 58 -40.25 43.19 -22.90
N PRO A 59 -41.59 43.31 -22.82
CA PRO A 59 -42.51 42.31 -23.38
C PRO A 59 -42.49 42.24 -24.92
N ARG A 60 -41.84 43.18 -25.60
CA ARG A 60 -41.71 43.22 -27.07
C ARG A 60 -40.51 42.44 -27.61
N ILE A 61 -39.57 42.05 -26.75
CA ILE A 61 -38.38 41.30 -27.17
C ILE A 61 -38.69 39.80 -27.12
N LYS A 62 -39.05 39.23 -28.27
CA LYS A 62 -39.16 37.77 -28.43
C LYS A 62 -37.77 37.15 -28.24
N LYS A 63 -37.58 36.40 -27.15
CA LYS A 63 -36.35 35.61 -26.95
C LYS A 63 -36.21 34.62 -28.11
N PRO A 64 -35.00 34.39 -28.66
CA PRO A 64 -34.80 33.27 -29.55
C PRO A 64 -35.23 31.99 -28.81
N LYS A 65 -36.02 31.14 -29.48
CA LYS A 65 -36.36 29.81 -28.99
C LYS A 65 -35.05 29.09 -28.73
N VAL A 66 -34.60 29.08 -27.48
CA VAL A 66 -33.62 28.11 -27.01
C VAL A 66 -34.34 26.78 -27.16
N ALA A 67 -33.95 26.02 -28.18
CA ALA A 67 -34.37 24.64 -28.31
C ALA A 67 -34.18 24.01 -26.94
N SER A 68 -35.27 23.57 -26.32
CA SER A 68 -35.20 22.67 -25.18
C SER A 68 -34.49 21.44 -25.70
N MET A 69 -33.17 21.45 -25.58
CA MET A 69 -32.38 20.25 -25.61
C MET A 69 -32.73 19.51 -24.32
N ASP A 70 -33.90 18.89 -24.33
CA ASP A 70 -34.10 17.62 -23.66
C ASP A 70 -33.14 16.67 -24.35
N LYS A 71 -31.86 16.78 -23.99
CA LYS A 71 -30.88 15.75 -24.26
C LYS A 71 -31.48 14.54 -23.53
N PRO A 72 -31.87 13.46 -24.22
CA PRO A 72 -32.18 12.24 -23.50
C PRO A 72 -30.94 11.97 -22.65
N VAL A 73 -31.14 11.86 -21.34
CA VAL A 73 -30.11 11.39 -20.42
C VAL A 73 -29.62 10.08 -21.02
N SER A 74 -28.51 10.15 -21.75
CA SER A 74 -27.91 9.01 -22.39
C SER A 74 -27.61 8.09 -21.24
N LYS A 75 -28.40 7.02 -21.11
CA LYS A 75 -28.14 5.93 -20.17
C LYS A 75 -26.65 5.67 -20.30
N ILE A 76 -25.89 5.99 -19.25
CA ILE A 76 -24.44 5.85 -19.25
C ILE A 76 -24.24 4.35 -19.44
N LEU A 77 -23.99 3.94 -20.68
CA LEU A 77 -23.62 2.57 -21.00
C LEU A 77 -22.20 2.45 -20.45
N VAL A 78 -22.11 2.17 -19.15
CA VAL A 78 -20.86 1.90 -18.46
C VAL A 78 -20.23 0.75 -19.22
N THR A 79 -19.20 1.05 -20.02
CA THR A 79 -18.58 0.01 -20.83
C THR A 79 -17.94 -1.00 -19.88
N ARG A 80 -17.77 -2.25 -20.31
CA ARG A 80 -17.09 -3.27 -19.51
C ARG A 80 -15.71 -2.80 -19.01
N ARG A 81 -15.07 -1.88 -19.74
CA ARG A 81 -13.81 -1.22 -19.34
C ARG A 81 -13.99 -0.25 -18.18
N ASP A 82 -15.07 0.52 -18.15
CA ASP A 82 -15.37 1.46 -17.07
C ASP A 82 -15.77 0.72 -15.79
N GLN A 83 -16.50 -0.40 -15.90
CA GLN A 83 -16.77 -1.29 -14.75
C GLN A 83 -15.48 -1.90 -14.19
N LEU A 84 -14.53 -2.29 -15.05
CA LEU A 84 -13.23 -2.81 -14.61
C LEU A 84 -12.37 -1.74 -13.92
N LYS A 85 -12.43 -0.49 -14.38
CA LYS A 85 -11.73 0.64 -13.73
C LYS A 85 -12.35 0.96 -12.37
N MET A 86 -13.68 1.09 -12.30
CA MET A 86 -14.43 1.26 -11.05
C MET A 86 -14.10 0.16 -10.03
N GLN A 87 -14.02 -1.11 -10.45
CA GLN A 87 -13.63 -2.21 -9.57
C GLN A 87 -12.17 -2.14 -9.13
N GLN A 88 -11.26 -1.64 -9.97
CA GLN A 88 -9.85 -1.46 -9.60
C GLN A 88 -9.68 -0.32 -8.61
N GLU A 89 -10.41 0.78 -8.80
CA GLU A 89 -10.45 1.93 -7.90
C GLU A 89 -11.05 1.53 -6.54
N ALA A 90 -12.19 0.84 -6.52
CA ALA A 90 -12.77 0.31 -5.29
C ALA A 90 -11.83 -0.68 -4.55
N LYS A 91 -11.07 -1.51 -5.30
CA LYS A 91 -10.05 -2.38 -4.69
C LYS A 91 -8.86 -1.60 -4.13
N ALA A 92 -8.46 -0.51 -4.79
CA ALA A 92 -7.40 0.36 -4.31
C ALA A 92 -7.84 1.10 -3.04
N GLU A 93 -9.06 1.61 -3.02
CA GLU A 93 -9.68 2.27 -1.88
C GLU A 93 -9.83 1.31 -0.69
N LEU A 94 -10.32 0.08 -0.91
CA LEU A 94 -10.40 -0.95 0.13
C LEU A 94 -9.02 -1.31 0.69
N LYS A 95 -8.00 -1.34 -0.18
CA LYS A 95 -6.61 -1.55 0.24
C LYS A 95 -6.07 -0.36 1.06
N GLU A 96 -6.56 0.84 0.83
CA GLU A 96 -6.22 2.01 1.64
C GLU A 96 -6.92 1.95 3.00
N MET A 97 -8.25 1.73 3.01
CA MET A 97 -9.03 1.54 4.24
C MET A 97 -8.43 0.44 5.13
N SER A 98 -8.04 -0.71 4.56
CA SER A 98 -7.42 -1.79 5.34
C SER A 98 -6.09 -1.40 6.00
N LYS A 99 -5.31 -0.49 5.40
CA LYS A 99 -4.12 0.06 6.05
C LYS A 99 -4.50 0.97 7.21
N ASP A 100 -5.57 1.75 7.07
CA ASP A 100 -6.00 2.65 8.13
C ASP A 100 -6.63 1.89 9.30
N VAL A 101 -7.36 0.81 9.02
CA VAL A 101 -7.79 -0.16 10.04
C VAL A 101 -6.57 -0.76 10.75
N LEU A 102 -5.54 -1.16 10.01
CA LEU A 102 -4.30 -1.66 10.60
C LEU A 102 -3.63 -0.60 11.50
N LYS A 103 -3.60 0.66 11.07
CA LYS A 103 -3.05 1.78 11.85
C LYS A 103 -3.84 2.04 13.13
N PHE A 104 -5.16 2.03 13.04
CA PHE A 104 -6.04 2.18 14.20
C PHE A 104 -5.82 1.05 15.21
N GLY A 105 -5.61 -0.17 14.73
CA GLY A 105 -5.31 -1.35 15.55
C GLY A 105 -3.92 -1.37 16.19
N ILE A 106 -3.01 -0.44 15.87
CA ILE A 106 -1.63 -0.42 16.39
C ILE A 106 -1.62 -0.36 17.93
N SER A 107 -2.59 0.30 18.55
CA SER A 107 -2.67 0.41 20.01
C SER A 107 -2.66 -0.95 20.72
N GLY A 108 -3.35 -1.94 20.14
CA GLY A 108 -3.45 -3.31 20.69
C GLY A 108 -2.30 -4.24 20.33
N PHE A 109 -1.31 -3.78 19.56
CA PHE A 109 -0.19 -4.61 19.14
C PHE A 109 0.93 -4.67 20.18
N ASP A 110 1.65 -5.79 20.21
CA ASP A 110 2.90 -5.89 20.97
C ASP A 110 3.92 -4.87 20.45
N TYR A 111 4.84 -4.41 21.30
CA TYR A 111 5.85 -3.41 20.94
C TYR A 111 6.63 -3.79 19.67
N LYS A 112 6.99 -5.07 19.51
CA LYS A 112 7.70 -5.56 18.33
C LYS A 112 6.89 -5.45 17.04
N GLN A 113 5.56 -5.56 17.13
CA GLN A 113 4.66 -5.42 16.00
C GLN A 113 4.43 -3.94 15.67
N ARG A 114 4.20 -3.09 16.68
CA ARG A 114 4.08 -1.64 16.52
C ARG A 114 5.28 -1.04 15.78
N LYS A 115 6.49 -1.35 16.24
CA LYS A 115 7.74 -0.88 15.62
C LYS A 115 7.88 -1.29 14.15
N LYS A 116 7.40 -2.47 13.75
CA LYS A 116 7.41 -2.91 12.34
C LYS A 116 6.46 -2.08 11.49
N VAL A 117 5.26 -1.79 12.00
CA VAL A 117 4.26 -0.99 11.27
C VAL A 117 4.71 0.46 11.16
N GLU A 118 5.29 1.03 12.21
CA GLU A 118 5.91 2.36 12.20
C GLU A 118 7.04 2.43 11.17
N GLN A 119 7.94 1.45 11.18
CA GLN A 119 9.02 1.37 10.20
C GLN A 119 8.51 1.27 8.76
N GLU A 120 7.50 0.44 8.52
CA GLU A 120 6.87 0.35 7.19
C GLU A 120 6.22 1.68 6.78
N THR A 121 5.65 2.40 7.74
CA THR A 121 5.07 3.73 7.50
C THR A 121 6.16 4.74 7.12
N VAL A 122 7.28 4.76 7.84
CA VAL A 122 8.44 5.59 7.52
C VAL A 122 9.00 5.27 6.14
N GLU A 123 9.13 3.99 5.78
CA GLU A 123 9.59 3.56 4.45
C GLU A 123 8.63 4.03 3.33
N ARG A 124 7.31 3.93 3.55
CA ARG A 124 6.29 4.39 2.60
C ARG A 124 6.31 5.90 2.40
N LEU A 125 6.68 6.66 3.42
CA LEU A 125 6.85 8.12 3.36
C LEU A 125 8.17 8.55 2.70
N GLY A 126 8.97 7.60 2.20
CA GLY A 126 10.25 7.87 1.54
C GLY A 126 11.46 7.80 2.47
N GLY A 127 11.27 7.36 3.71
CA GLY A 127 12.37 7.06 4.62
C GLY A 127 13.26 5.93 4.10
N GLN A 128 14.48 5.85 4.63
CA GLN A 128 15.43 4.82 4.24
C GLN A 128 14.91 3.42 4.64
N LYS A 129 14.95 2.48 3.70
CA LYS A 129 14.61 1.09 3.94
C LYS A 129 15.51 0.46 5.02
N HIS A 130 14.91 -0.33 5.91
CA HIS A 130 15.66 -1.12 6.87
C HIS A 130 16.68 -2.01 6.15
N LYS A 131 17.93 -1.99 6.63
CA LYS A 131 18.99 -2.84 6.10
C LYS A 131 18.77 -4.27 6.58
N ASP A 132 18.72 -5.21 5.64
CA ASP A 132 18.67 -6.63 5.99
C ASP A 132 19.96 -7.00 6.76
N ASN A 133 19.80 -7.76 7.83
CA ASN A 133 20.94 -8.30 8.57
C ASN A 133 21.78 -9.19 7.65
N LYS A 134 23.11 -9.05 7.72
CA LYS A 134 24.02 -9.90 6.96
C LYS A 134 23.82 -11.35 7.39
N MET A 135 23.50 -12.22 6.43
CA MET A 135 23.37 -13.66 6.66
C MET A 135 24.43 -14.41 5.84
N PRO A 136 24.95 -15.55 6.33
CA PRO A 136 25.81 -16.43 5.54
C PRO A 136 25.12 -16.86 4.24
N TYR A 137 25.87 -16.88 3.14
CA TYR A 137 25.34 -17.16 1.81
C TYR A 137 24.54 -18.47 1.71
N PRO A 138 24.98 -19.60 2.30
CA PRO A 138 24.20 -20.84 2.24
C PRO A 138 22.81 -20.72 2.89
N LEU A 139 22.70 -20.01 4.01
CA LEU A 139 21.44 -19.78 4.71
C LEU A 139 20.54 -18.83 3.92
N TYR A 140 21.10 -17.75 3.37
CA TYR A 140 20.39 -16.84 2.50
C TYR A 140 19.75 -17.56 1.30
N MET A 141 20.52 -18.44 0.65
CA MET A 141 20.01 -19.22 -0.49
C MET A 141 18.89 -20.18 -0.08
N LYS A 142 18.98 -20.82 1.08
CA LYS A 142 17.91 -21.68 1.62
C LYS A 142 16.62 -20.89 1.85
N VAL A 143 16.71 -19.73 2.51
CA VAL A 143 15.55 -18.85 2.77
C VAL A 143 14.92 -18.40 1.46
N GLN A 144 15.73 -18.01 0.48
CA GLN A 144 15.23 -17.59 -0.84
C GLN A 144 14.51 -18.72 -1.59
N LYS A 145 15.04 -19.96 -1.54
CA LYS A 145 14.37 -21.13 -2.13
C LYS A 145 13.00 -21.37 -1.47
N ILE A 146 12.96 -21.44 -0.14
CA ILE A 146 11.70 -21.65 0.61
C ILE A 146 10.67 -20.56 0.29
N ARG A 147 11.09 -19.28 0.21
CA ARG A 147 10.19 -18.18 -0.16
C ARG A 147 9.60 -18.36 -1.56
N LYS A 148 10.44 -18.69 -2.55
CA LYS A 148 10.00 -18.93 -3.93
C LYS A 148 9.06 -20.12 -4.04
N ASP A 149 9.34 -21.19 -3.31
CA ASP A 149 8.51 -22.39 -3.35
C ASP A 149 7.14 -22.12 -2.71
N ARG A 150 7.09 -21.41 -1.57
CA ARG A 150 5.83 -20.95 -0.97
C ARG A 150 5.03 -20.02 -1.88
N GLU A 151 5.70 -19.12 -2.60
CA GLU A 151 5.04 -18.24 -3.57
C GLU A 151 4.46 -19.03 -4.75
N ARG A 152 5.19 -20.04 -5.24
CA ARG A 152 4.73 -20.94 -6.31
C ARG A 152 3.54 -21.77 -5.87
N THR A 153 3.60 -22.39 -4.69
CA THR A 153 2.48 -23.20 -4.18
C THR A 153 1.25 -22.34 -3.92
N LYS A 154 1.42 -21.17 -3.30
CA LYS A 154 0.33 -20.20 -3.13
C LYS A 154 -0.30 -19.84 -4.47
N ARG A 155 0.52 -19.50 -5.48
CA ARG A 155 0.03 -19.15 -6.82
C ARG A 155 -0.71 -20.32 -7.51
N GLN A 156 -0.25 -21.55 -7.31
CA GLN A 156 -0.94 -22.73 -7.84
C GLN A 156 -2.30 -22.93 -7.18
N LEU A 157 -2.38 -22.77 -5.85
CA LEU A 157 -3.64 -22.81 -5.12
C LEU A 157 -4.59 -21.70 -5.57
N ASP A 158 -4.11 -20.46 -5.65
CA ASP A 158 -4.92 -19.32 -6.11
C ASP A 158 -5.48 -19.57 -7.53
N LEU A 159 -4.66 -20.15 -8.43
CA LEU A 159 -5.09 -20.53 -9.78
C LEU A 159 -6.16 -21.62 -9.76
N ALA A 160 -6.00 -22.64 -8.90
CA ALA A 160 -6.94 -23.75 -8.77
C ALA A 160 -8.27 -23.31 -8.14
N THR A 161 -8.23 -22.38 -7.18
CA THR A 161 -9.42 -21.80 -6.53
C THR A 161 -10.11 -20.75 -7.41
N GLY A 162 -9.54 -20.41 -8.58
CA GLY A 162 -10.09 -19.40 -9.48
C GLY A 162 -9.90 -17.96 -8.98
N ASN A 163 -9.14 -17.77 -7.90
CA ASN A 163 -8.72 -16.46 -7.42
C ASN A 163 -7.62 -15.94 -8.35
N MET A 164 -8.05 -15.34 -9.46
CA MET A 164 -7.17 -14.71 -10.45
C MET A 164 -6.61 -13.39 -9.89
N ASP A 165 -5.77 -13.49 -8.86
CA ASP A 165 -4.98 -12.36 -8.40
C ASP A 165 -4.14 -11.85 -9.57
N ALA A 166 -4.29 -10.54 -9.82
CA ALA A 166 -3.83 -9.79 -10.98
C ALA A 166 -2.60 -10.43 -11.64
N LYS A 167 -2.77 -10.87 -12.90
CA LYS A 167 -1.73 -11.43 -13.79
C LYS A 167 -0.35 -10.94 -13.33
N ALA A 168 0.35 -11.77 -12.55
CA ALA A 168 1.66 -11.40 -12.01
C ALA A 168 2.45 -10.80 -13.16
N LYS A 169 2.77 -9.49 -13.09
CA LYS A 169 3.39 -8.74 -14.19
C LYS A 169 4.45 -9.67 -14.76
N LYS A 170 4.20 -10.24 -15.96
CA LYS A 170 5.22 -11.00 -16.67
C LYS A 170 6.40 -10.04 -16.63
N ARG A 171 7.50 -10.45 -15.98
CA ARG A 171 8.77 -9.72 -16.02
C ARG A 171 8.86 -9.17 -17.43
N SER A 172 8.87 -7.84 -17.57
CA SER A 172 8.83 -7.22 -18.88
C SER A 172 9.89 -7.90 -19.73
N ASP A 173 9.72 -8.08 -21.04
CA ASP A 173 10.75 -8.76 -21.83
C ASP A 173 12.14 -8.11 -21.68
N LYS A 174 12.17 -6.85 -21.22
CA LYS A 174 13.36 -6.12 -20.77
C LYS A 174 14.08 -6.77 -19.57
N ASP A 175 13.35 -7.34 -18.61
CA ASP A 175 13.88 -8.03 -17.43
C ASP A 175 14.24 -9.49 -17.71
N LYS A 176 13.51 -10.16 -18.62
CA LYS A 176 13.86 -11.51 -19.09
C LYS A 176 15.12 -11.52 -19.95
N LYS A 177 15.32 -10.51 -20.81
CA LYS A 177 16.56 -10.35 -21.59
C LYS A 177 17.77 -10.02 -20.72
N LYS A 178 17.58 -9.51 -19.51
CA LYS A 178 18.67 -9.27 -18.54
C LYS A 178 19.12 -10.55 -17.84
N SER A 179 18.24 -11.52 -17.56
CA SER A 179 18.66 -12.75 -16.85
C SER A 179 19.39 -13.76 -17.74
N ASN A 180 19.21 -13.71 -19.07
CA ASN A 180 20.02 -14.51 -20.00
C ASN A 180 21.31 -13.79 -20.44
N SER A 181 21.53 -12.56 -19.99
CA SER A 181 22.78 -11.82 -20.19
C SER A 181 23.75 -12.12 -19.05
N HIS A 182 24.05 -13.39 -18.82
CA HIS A 182 25.13 -13.83 -17.93
C HIS A 182 26.50 -13.67 -18.61
N HIS A 183 26.77 -12.48 -19.15
CA HIS A 183 28.12 -12.07 -19.53
C HIS A 183 28.42 -10.69 -18.95
N SER A 184 29.43 -10.69 -18.08
CA SER A 184 30.10 -9.57 -17.41
C SER A 184 29.32 -8.81 -16.33
N ILE A 185 29.63 -9.18 -15.09
CA ILE A 185 29.64 -8.28 -13.94
C ILE A 185 30.57 -7.10 -14.27
N GLY A 186 30.06 -5.87 -14.19
CA GLY A 186 30.91 -4.69 -13.92
C GLY A 186 31.06 -3.62 -15.01
N HIS A 187 30.55 -3.79 -16.23
CA HIS A 187 30.66 -2.73 -17.24
C HIS A 187 29.29 -2.25 -17.72
N TRP A 188 29.12 -0.93 -17.82
CA TRP A 188 28.08 -0.33 -18.65
C TRP A 188 28.27 -0.90 -20.06
N VAL A 189 27.45 -1.88 -20.44
CA VAL A 189 27.41 -2.35 -21.82
C VAL A 189 26.70 -1.26 -22.61
N ASP A 190 27.49 -0.31 -23.10
CA ASP A 190 27.04 0.57 -24.16
C ASP A 190 26.68 -0.32 -25.35
N ARG A 191 25.39 -0.33 -25.68
CA ARG A 191 24.88 -1.00 -26.89
C ARG A 191 24.85 -0.01 -28.04
N SER A 192 25.76 0.97 -28.05
CA SER A 192 26.01 1.82 -29.20
C SER A 192 26.35 0.88 -30.35
N LYS A 193 25.36 0.80 -31.24
CA LYS A 193 25.49 0.14 -32.53
C LYS A 193 26.71 0.76 -33.19
N GLY A 194 27.67 -0.07 -33.58
CA GLY A 194 28.89 0.37 -34.24
C GLY A 194 28.58 1.40 -35.32
N SER A 195 29.34 2.49 -35.33
CA SER A 195 29.29 3.47 -36.40
C SER A 195 29.74 2.79 -37.69
N ASN A 196 28.78 2.30 -38.48
CA ASN A 196 29.04 1.92 -39.86
C ASN A 196 28.66 3.11 -40.74
N PRO A 197 29.61 3.95 -41.20
CA PRO A 197 29.36 4.99 -42.21
C PRO A 197 29.23 4.34 -43.59
N SER A 198 28.25 3.46 -43.75
CA SER A 198 27.97 2.76 -45.00
C SER A 198 26.65 3.27 -45.57
N VAL A 199 26.68 3.68 -46.83
CA VAL A 199 25.58 4.30 -47.60
C VAL A 199 24.37 3.35 -47.78
N GLY A 200 24.50 2.08 -47.39
CA GLY A 200 23.46 1.05 -47.52
C GLY A 200 23.10 0.34 -46.21
N LYS A 201 21.93 -0.30 -46.20
CA LYS A 201 21.47 -1.15 -45.08
C LYS A 201 21.84 -2.59 -45.37
N TYR A 202 22.63 -3.22 -44.49
CA TYR A 202 22.86 -4.67 -44.56
C TYR A 202 21.81 -5.41 -43.72
N LYS A 203 21.06 -6.33 -44.34
CA LYS A 203 20.05 -7.15 -43.64
C LYS A 203 20.07 -8.57 -44.20
N ASN A 204 20.15 -9.57 -43.32
CA ASN A 204 20.09 -10.99 -43.68
C ASN A 204 21.06 -11.41 -44.81
N GLY A 205 22.31 -10.94 -44.78
CA GLY A 205 23.31 -11.30 -45.78
C GLY A 205 23.27 -10.45 -47.06
N ILE A 206 22.31 -9.54 -47.20
CA ILE A 206 22.08 -8.75 -48.43
C ILE A 206 22.33 -7.26 -48.14
N TYR A 207 23.07 -6.60 -49.03
CA TYR A 207 23.36 -5.16 -48.97
C TYR A 207 22.36 -4.37 -49.83
N PHE A 208 21.53 -3.56 -49.17
CA PHE A 208 20.57 -2.68 -49.83
C PHE A 208 21.17 -1.29 -49.99
N VAL A 209 21.52 -0.94 -51.24
CA VAL A 209 21.89 0.43 -51.62
C VAL A 209 20.60 1.19 -51.93
N LYS A 210 20.40 2.35 -51.30
CA LYS A 210 19.27 3.21 -51.63
C LYS A 210 19.65 3.98 -52.90
N SER A 211 19.05 3.57 -54.02
CA SER A 211 19.05 4.31 -55.28
C SER A 211 18.41 5.68 -55.12
#